data_AF-A0A2V7W944-F1
#
_entry.id   AF-A0A2V7W944-F1
#
_cell.length_a   1.000
_cell.length_b   1.000
_cell.length_c   1.000
_cell.angle_alpha   90.00
_cell.angle_beta   90.00
_cell.angle_gamma   90.00
#
_symmetry.space_group_name_H-M   'P 1'
#
loop_
_entity.id
_entity.type
_entity.pdbx_description
1 polymer ?
#
loop_
_entity_poly.entity_id
_entity_poly.type
_entity_poly.pdbx_seq_one_letter_code
_entity_poly.pdbx_strand_id
1 'polypeptide(L)'
;MNIDYNNIEEDIFNGTFRQNLQDELTIGFRQIHESGERLPLASYYAAQIAEIVNRDVALSDDVKYDLYQEILAAVEHARAEVLGEEPGA
;
A
#
# COMPACT_ATOMS: atom_id res chain seq x y z
N MET A 1 -6.05 7.06 -5.44
CA MET A 1 -6.34 7.35 -4.03
C MET A 1 -6.28 8.84 -3.88
N ASN A 2 -7.32 9.43 -3.28
CA ASN A 2 -7.18 10.80 -2.80
C ASN A 2 -6.75 10.68 -1.33
N ILE A 3 -5.48 10.91 -1.05
CA ILE A 3 -4.94 10.82 0.31
C ILE A 3 -5.33 12.10 1.05
N ASP A 4 -6.08 11.98 2.14
CA ASP A 4 -6.31 13.13 3.02
C ASP A 4 -5.09 13.31 3.93
N TYR A 5 -4.11 14.03 3.42
CA TYR A 5 -2.87 14.32 4.14
C TYR A 5 -3.07 15.05 5.47
N ASN A 6 -4.25 15.66 5.72
CA ASN A 6 -4.55 16.29 7.00
C ASN A 6 -4.93 15.27 8.09
N ASN A 7 -5.44 14.10 7.70
CA ASN A 7 -5.92 13.05 8.60
C ASN A 7 -5.12 11.74 8.47
N ILE A 8 -4.01 11.76 7.73
CA ILE A 8 -3.26 10.57 7.37
C ILE A 8 -2.76 9.77 8.59
N GLU A 9 -2.38 10.43 9.68
CA GLU A 9 -1.95 9.73 10.90
C GLU A 9 -3.10 8.94 11.53
N GLU A 10 -4.30 9.51 11.55
CA GLU A 10 -5.51 8.84 12.05
C GLU A 10 -5.89 7.67 11.13
N ASP A 11 -5.81 7.87 9.82
CA ASP A 11 -6.11 6.84 8.82
C ASP A 11 -5.13 5.66 8.85
N ILE A 12 -3.85 5.93 9.14
CA ILE A 12 -2.85 4.88 9.39
C ILE A 12 -3.24 4.12 10.66
N PHE A 13 -3.49 4.83 11.76
CA PHE A 13 -3.76 4.22 13.06
C PHE A 13 -5.04 3.37 13.08
N ASN A 14 -6.10 3.83 12.41
CA ASN A 14 -7.38 3.13 12.37
C ASN A 14 -7.46 2.06 11.24
N GLY A 15 -6.42 1.92 10.42
CA GLY A 15 -6.33 0.95 9.32
C GLY A 15 -7.08 1.32 8.04
N THR A 16 -7.75 2.49 8.00
CA THR A 16 -8.49 2.98 6.81
C THR A 16 -7.54 3.22 5.65
N PHE A 17 -6.34 3.74 5.93
CA PHE A 17 -5.31 3.95 4.91
C PHE A 17 -4.98 2.64 4.18
N ARG A 18 -4.71 1.56 4.93
CA ARG A 18 -4.39 0.25 4.36
C ARG A 18 -5.52 -0.29 3.50
N GLN A 19 -6.76 -0.25 3.99
CA GLN A 19 -7.90 -0.81 3.26
C GLN A 19 -8.11 -0.08 1.92
N ASN A 20 -8.09 1.25 1.94
CA ASN A 20 -8.24 2.05 0.73
C ASN A 20 -7.12 1.80 -0.27
N LEU A 21 -5.88 1.71 0.24
CA LEU A 21 -4.72 1.42 -0.60
C LEU A 21 -4.80 0.02 -1.21
N GLN A 22 -5.17 -0.99 -0.42
CA GLN A 22 -5.32 -2.37 -0.89
C GLN A 22 -6.35 -2.46 -2.02
N ASP A 23 -7.53 -1.85 -1.87
CA ASP A 23 -8.59 -1.90 -2.87
C ASP A 23 -8.12 -1.34 -4.22
N GLU A 24 -7.38 -0.24 -4.19
CA GLU A 24 -6.81 0.35 -5.40
C GLU A 24 -5.68 -0.47 -6.01
N LEU A 25 -4.78 -0.98 -5.16
CA LEU A 25 -3.69 -1.84 -5.59
C LEU A 25 -4.21 -3.12 -6.23
N THR A 26 -5.28 -3.72 -5.69
CA THR A 26 -5.91 -4.90 -6.29
C THR A 26 -6.40 -4.59 -7.70
N ILE A 27 -7.05 -3.44 -7.93
CA ILE A 27 -7.49 -3.04 -9.27
C ILE A 27 -6.29 -2.86 -10.22
N GLY A 28 -5.26 -2.14 -9.79
CA GLY A 28 -4.06 -1.91 -10.60
C GLY A 28 -3.29 -3.20 -10.90
N PHE A 29 -3.11 -4.06 -9.91
CA PHE A 29 -2.43 -5.35 -10.07
C PHE A 29 -3.23 -6.30 -10.97
N ARG A 30 -4.56 -6.30 -10.92
CA ARG A 30 -5.36 -7.08 -11.90
C ARG A 30 -5.06 -6.63 -13.33
N GLN A 31 -5.01 -5.32 -13.59
CA GLN A 31 -4.70 -4.80 -14.93
C GLN A 31 -3.31 -5.20 -15.41
N ILE A 32 -2.29 -5.11 -14.54
CA ILE A 32 -0.91 -5.55 -14.84
C ILE A 32 -0.87 -7.07 -15.09
N HIS A 33 -1.58 -7.84 -14.27
CA HIS A 33 -1.59 -9.29 -14.41
C HIS A 33 -2.30 -9.73 -15.71
N GLU A 34 -3.42 -9.10 -16.04
CA GLU A 34 -4.19 -9.33 -17.27
C GLU A 34 -3.42 -8.92 -18.54
N SER A 35 -2.50 -7.94 -18.45
CA SER A 35 -1.59 -7.61 -19.56
C SER A 35 -0.50 -8.66 -19.79
N GLY A 36 -0.39 -9.66 -18.92
CA GLY A 36 0.64 -10.70 -18.96
C GLY A 36 1.97 -10.27 -18.33
N GLU A 37 2.00 -9.11 -17.68
CA GLU A 37 3.18 -8.62 -16.97
C GLU A 37 3.32 -9.24 -15.58
N ARG A 38 4.56 -9.26 -15.08
CA ARG A 38 4.85 -9.74 -13.73
C ARG A 38 4.58 -8.64 -12.72
N LEU A 39 3.83 -8.97 -11.66
CA LEU A 39 3.62 -8.05 -10.55
C LEU A 39 4.95 -7.70 -9.86
N PRO A 40 5.13 -6.43 -9.44
CA PRO A 40 6.35 -5.97 -8.79
C PRO A 40 6.59 -6.68 -7.45
N LEU A 41 7.82 -6.61 -6.96
CA LEU A 41 8.15 -7.07 -5.61
C LEU A 41 7.44 -6.16 -4.59
N ALA A 42 6.76 -6.76 -3.61
CA ALA A 42 5.93 -6.02 -2.67
C ALA A 42 6.71 -4.95 -1.91
N SER A 43 7.88 -5.29 -1.36
CA SER A 43 8.73 -4.34 -0.64
C SER A 43 9.26 -3.20 -1.50
N TYR A 44 9.56 -3.46 -2.78
CA TYR A 44 9.99 -2.42 -3.70
C TYR A 44 8.87 -1.42 -3.97
N TYR A 45 7.67 -1.93 -4.26
CA TYR A 45 6.52 -1.08 -4.55
C TYR A 45 6.05 -0.32 -3.30
N ALA A 46 6.08 -0.97 -2.14
CA ALA A 46 5.78 -0.33 -0.86
C ALA A 46 6.74 0.83 -0.55
N ALA A 47 8.04 0.65 -0.79
CA ALA A 47 9.02 1.72 -0.61
C ALA A 47 8.76 2.93 -1.53
N GLN A 48 8.35 2.70 -2.78
CA GLN A 48 8.00 3.77 -3.71
C GLN A 48 6.77 4.56 -3.26
N ILE A 49 5.71 3.85 -2.82
CA ILE A 49 4.50 4.50 -2.30
C ILE A 49 4.84 5.30 -1.03
N ALA A 50 5.60 4.71 -0.11
CA ALA A 50 6.01 5.39 1.12
C ALA A 50 6.85 6.64 0.82
N GLU A 51 7.75 6.61 -0.17
CA GLU A 51 8.52 7.78 -0.58
C GLU A 51 7.60 8.91 -1.09
N ILE A 52 6.60 8.58 -1.90
CA ILE A 52 5.62 9.55 -2.41
C ILE A 52 4.84 10.18 -1.26
N VAL A 53 4.28 9.37 -0.37
CA VAL A 53 3.49 9.85 0.76
C VAL A 53 4.33 10.71 1.71
N ASN A 54 5.56 10.28 2.02
CA ASN A 54 6.47 11.00 2.91
C ASN A 54 7.00 12.32 2.32
N ARG A 55 6.93 12.51 1.00
CA ARG A 55 7.33 13.77 0.36
C ARG A 55 6.33 14.89 0.61
N ASP A 56 5.05 14.53 0.71
CA ASP A 56 3.95 15.49 0.80
C ASP A 56 3.49 15.74 2.24
N VAL A 57 3.98 14.96 3.23
CA VAL A 57 3.66 15.12 4.65
C VAL A 57 4.89 14.99 5.55
N ALA A 58 5.02 15.92 6.50
CA ALA A 58 6.03 15.86 7.54
C ALA A 58 5.59 14.94 8.68
N LEU A 59 5.80 13.63 8.53
CA LEU A 59 5.50 12.62 9.55
C LEU A 59 6.68 12.43 10.52
N SER A 60 6.38 12.04 11.76
CA SER A 60 7.39 11.56 12.71
C SER A 60 7.99 10.24 12.25
N ASP A 61 9.19 9.89 12.73
CA ASP A 61 9.87 8.67 12.28
C ASP A 61 9.10 7.38 12.69
N ASP A 62 8.42 7.40 13.83
CA ASP A 62 7.54 6.31 14.27
C ASP A 62 6.37 6.15 13.29
N VAL A 63 5.69 7.25 12.93
CA VAL A 63 4.56 7.21 12.00
C VAL A 63 4.99 6.83 10.58
N LYS A 64 6.19 7.20 10.14
CA LYS A 64 6.76 6.74 8.86
C LYS A 64 6.97 5.23 8.84
N TYR A 65 7.41 4.66 9.96
CA TYR A 65 7.58 3.21 10.07
C TYR A 65 6.22 2.51 9.97
N ASP A 66 5.23 2.97 10.74
CA ASP A 66 3.87 2.41 10.72
C ASP A 66 3.22 2.54 9.35
N LEU A 67 3.34 3.72 8.71
CA LEU A 67 2.90 3.94 7.34
C LEU A 67 3.52 2.91 6.38
N TYR A 68 4.83 2.68 6.46
CA TYR A 68 5.50 1.71 5.61
C TYR A 68 4.97 0.28 5.86
N GLN A 69 4.73 -0.12 7.12
CA GLN A 69 4.16 -1.43 7.44
C GLN A 69 2.75 -1.59 6.86
N GLU A 70 1.89 -0.58 7.01
CA GLU A 70 0.53 -0.59 6.46
C GLU A 70 0.54 -0.64 4.93
N ILE A 71 1.44 0.10 4.27
CA ILE A 71 1.64 0.02 2.81
C ILE A 71 2.10 -1.37 2.41
N LEU A 72 3.12 -1.92 3.09
CA LEU A 72 3.66 -3.23 2.76
C LEU A 72 2.57 -4.30 2.86
N ALA A 73 1.80 -4.31 3.95
CA ALA A 73 0.67 -5.21 4.14
C ALA A 73 -0.37 -5.06 3.02
N ALA A 74 -0.77 -3.83 2.66
CA ALA A 74 -1.71 -3.59 1.56
C ALA A 74 -1.19 -4.17 0.24
N VAL A 75 0.09 -3.97 -0.07
CA VAL A 75 0.72 -4.47 -1.30
C VAL A 75 0.79 -5.99 -1.31
N GLU A 76 1.17 -6.62 -0.21
CA GLU A 76 1.24 -8.08 -0.09
C GLU A 76 -0.14 -8.71 -0.23
N HIS A 77 -1.15 -8.18 0.45
CA HIS A 77 -2.53 -8.64 0.35
C HIS A 77 -3.09 -8.49 -1.06
N ALA A 78 -2.97 -7.32 -1.67
CA ALA A 78 -3.45 -7.07 -3.02
C ALA A 78 -2.77 -8.00 -4.05
N ARG A 79 -1.45 -8.17 -3.92
CA ARG A 79 -0.69 -9.06 -4.81
C ARG A 79 -1.12 -10.52 -4.64
N ALA A 80 -1.29 -10.98 -3.40
CA ALA A 80 -1.71 -12.34 -3.09
C ALA A 80 -3.12 -12.61 -3.65
N GLU A 81 -4.06 -11.68 -3.46
CA GLU A 81 -5.42 -11.78 -3.98
C GLU A 81 -5.44 -11.94 -5.50
N VAL A 82 -4.65 -11.14 -6.23
CA VAL A 82 -4.58 -11.20 -7.69
C VAL A 82 -3.94 -12.49 -8.19
N LEU A 83 -2.93 -13.00 -7.48
CA LEU A 83 -2.23 -14.24 -7.84
C LEU A 83 -2.95 -15.51 -7.35
N GLY A 84 -4.01 -15.38 -6.55
CA GLY A 84 -4.65 -16.50 -5.87
C GLY A 84 -3.77 -17.16 -4.81
N GLU A 85 -2.81 -16.41 -4.25
CA GLU A 85 -1.97 -16.82 -3.12
C GLU A 85 -2.73 -16.54 -1.80
N GLU A 86 -2.58 -17.37 -0.78
CA GLU A 86 -3.05 -17.00 0.56
C GLU A 86 -2.19 -15.84 1.07
N PRO A 87 -2.78 -14.73 1.56
CA PRO A 87 -1.98 -13.67 2.18
C PRO A 87 -1.20 -14.26 3.35
N GLY A 88 0.11 -13.99 3.40
CA GLY A 88 0.94 -14.44 4.52
C GLY A 88 0.36 -13.94 5.84
N ALA A 89 0.04 -14.88 6.72
CA ALA A 89 -0.49 -14.62 8.07
C ALA A 89 0.55 -13.99 9.00
#